data_AF-A0A2V9ZW90-F1
#
_entry.id   AF-A0A2V9ZW90-F1
#
_cell.length_a   1.000
_cell.length_b   1.000
_cell.length_c   1.000
_cell.angle_alpha   90.00
_cell.angle_beta   90.00
_cell.angle_gamma   90.00
#
_symmetry.space_group_name_H-M   'P 1'
#
loop_
_entity.id
_entity.type
_entity.pdbx_description
1 polymer ?
#
loop_
_entity_poly.entity_id
_entity_poly.type
_entity_poly.pdbx_seq_one_letter_code
_entity_poly.pdbx_strand_id
1 'polypeptide(L)'
;MNTLTNSHVLFREEQRFWRPWMAALFLPLLLITLIVGFGFWQQAVRGIPWGNHPASNSGLMLAAVVSLFAPALSFWMLYTLRLTTMVDHQGVELQL
;
A
#
# COMPACT_ATOMS: atom_id res chain seq x y z
N MET A 1 -3.79 12.24 -30.89
CA MET A 1 -3.57 13.59 -31.45
C MET A 1 -4.93 14.12 -31.91
N ASN A 2 -5.40 15.16 -31.23
CA ASN A 2 -6.41 16.17 -31.59
C ASN A 2 -7.85 15.77 -31.94
N THR A 3 -8.78 16.13 -31.03
CA THR A 3 -9.96 16.92 -31.39
C THR A 3 -10.11 18.06 -30.37
N LEU A 4 -9.87 19.27 -30.86
CA LEU A 4 -10.08 20.54 -30.18
C LEU A 4 -11.57 20.79 -30.06
N THR A 5 -12.11 20.77 -28.85
CA THR A 5 -13.08 21.78 -28.46
C THR A 5 -12.39 22.65 -27.43
N ASN A 6 -12.25 23.95 -27.76
CA ASN A 6 -11.92 25.01 -26.81
C ASN A 6 -13.06 25.10 -25.80
N SER A 7 -13.14 24.10 -24.95
CA SER A 7 -14.01 24.10 -23.81
C SER A 7 -13.09 24.51 -22.68
N HIS A 8 -13.19 25.80 -22.32
CA HIS A 8 -12.29 26.42 -21.37
C HIS A 8 -12.36 25.62 -20.08
N VAL A 9 -11.35 24.78 -19.82
CA VAL A 9 -11.23 24.06 -18.55
C VAL A 9 -11.24 25.13 -17.46
N LEU A 10 -12.37 25.26 -16.78
CA LEU A 10 -12.60 26.26 -15.74
C LEU A 10 -11.83 25.88 -14.47
N PHE A 11 -11.74 24.58 -14.23
CA PHE A 11 -11.10 24.04 -13.05
C PHE A 11 -10.54 22.64 -13.32
N ARG A 12 -9.32 22.40 -12.86
CA ARG A 12 -8.67 21.08 -12.83
C ARG A 12 -8.10 20.86 -11.45
N GLU A 13 -8.50 19.78 -10.79
CA GLU A 13 -7.97 19.37 -9.50
C GLU A 13 -7.36 17.97 -9.60
N GLU A 14 -6.15 17.82 -9.04
CA GLU A 14 -5.49 16.53 -8.88
C GLU A 14 -5.46 16.16 -7.39
N GLN A 15 -6.36 15.29 -6.97
CA GLN A 15 -6.38 14.75 -5.61
C GLN A 15 -5.53 13.48 -5.55
N ARG A 16 -4.38 13.57 -4.88
CA ARG A 16 -3.56 12.38 -4.54
C ARG A 16 -4.12 11.72 -3.30
N PHE A 17 -4.27 10.39 -3.33
CA PHE A 17 -4.73 9.63 -2.17
C PHE A 17 -3.69 9.60 -1.05
N TRP A 18 -2.40 9.67 -1.39
CA TRP A 18 -1.33 9.73 -0.41
C TRP A 18 -1.25 11.07 0.33
N ARG A 19 -1.33 11.02 1.66
CA ARG A 19 -1.02 12.14 2.56
C ARG A 19 0.02 11.70 3.61
N PRO A 20 1.02 12.52 3.98
CA PRO A 20 2.10 12.11 4.89
C PRO A 20 1.65 11.53 6.23
N TRP A 21 0.53 12.02 6.78
CA TRP A 21 -0.02 11.48 8.03
C TRP A 21 -0.50 10.03 7.90
N MET A 22 -0.86 9.57 6.70
CA MET A 22 -1.27 8.19 6.44
C MET A 22 -0.10 7.21 6.60
N ALA A 23 1.15 7.69 6.60
CA ALA A 23 2.30 6.87 6.96
C ALA A 23 2.16 6.23 8.35
N ALA A 24 1.48 6.90 9.29
CA ALA A 24 1.22 6.35 10.63
C ALA A 24 0.39 5.07 10.60
N LEU A 25 -0.45 4.86 9.58
CA LEU A 25 -1.24 3.63 9.41
C LEU A 25 -0.37 2.41 9.10
N PHE A 26 0.85 2.62 8.59
CA PHE A 26 1.80 1.56 8.26
C PHE A 26 2.70 1.16 9.45
N LEU A 27 2.73 1.95 10.52
CA LEU A 27 3.52 1.66 11.72
C LEU A 27 3.19 0.29 12.37
N PRO A 28 1.91 -0.08 12.62
CA PRO A 28 1.59 -1.39 13.18
C PRO A 28 1.96 -2.54 12.23
N LEU A 29 1.84 -2.33 10.91
CA LEU A 29 2.24 -3.31 9.91
C LEU A 29 3.74 -3.58 9.97
N LEU A 30 4.56 -2.52 10.08
CA LEU A 30 6.00 -2.63 10.24
C LEU A 30 6.38 -3.40 11.51
N LEU A 31 5.68 -3.14 12.62
CA LEU A 31 5.89 -3.89 13.87
C LEU A 31 5.60 -5.39 13.70
N ILE A 32 4.51 -5.73 13.01
CA ILE A 32 4.17 -7.13 12.69
C ILE A 32 5.27 -7.77 11.84
N THR A 33 5.77 -7.09 10.80
CA THR A 33 6.88 -7.59 9.97
C THR A 33 8.12 -7.88 10.80
N LEU A 34 8.46 -7.01 11.76
CA LEU A 34 9.61 -7.22 12.65
C LEU A 34 9.41 -8.43 13.58
N ILE A 35 8.22 -8.57 14.17
CA ILE A 35 7.91 -9.68 15.08
C ILE A 35 7.95 -11.02 14.34
N VAL A 36 7.29 -11.10 13.18
CA VAL A 36 7.27 -12.32 12.36
C VAL A 36 8.65 -12.62 11.78
N GLY A 37 9.39 -11.60 11.35
CA GLY A 37 10.77 -11.74 10.86
C GLY A 37 11.71 -12.28 11.94
N PHE A 38 11.58 -11.78 13.18
CA PHE A 38 12.33 -12.32 14.32
C PHE A 38 11.96 -13.78 14.60
N GLY A 39 10.67 -14.10 14.61
CA GLY A 39 10.18 -15.48 14.77
C GLY A 39 10.73 -16.42 13.70
N PHE A 40 10.72 -15.99 12.43
CA PHE A 40 11.30 -16.74 11.32
C PHE A 40 12.81 -16.95 11.50
N TRP A 41 13.56 -15.91 11.85
CA TRP A 41 14.98 -16.05 12.12
C TRP A 41 15.26 -17.01 13.28
N GLN A 42 14.51 -16.90 14.39
CA GLN A 42 14.65 -17.79 15.54
C GLN A 42 14.36 -19.26 15.17
N GLN A 43 13.26 -19.51 14.46
CA GLN A 43 12.82 -20.88 14.19
C GLN A 43 13.51 -21.51 12.99
N ALA A 44 13.62 -20.81 11.85
CA ALA A 44 14.16 -21.37 10.62
C ALA A 44 15.69 -21.32 10.56
N VAL A 45 16.33 -20.29 11.14
CA VAL A 45 17.80 -20.14 11.09
C VAL A 45 18.47 -20.76 12.31
N ARG A 46 17.93 -20.51 13.51
CA ARG A 46 18.54 -21.03 14.77
C ARG A 46 17.99 -22.38 15.21
N GLY A 47 16.90 -22.87 14.62
CA GLY A 47 16.24 -24.11 15.03
C GLY A 47 15.57 -24.03 16.40
N ILE A 48 15.38 -22.83 16.96
CA ILE A 48 14.74 -22.63 18.26
C ILE A 48 13.25 -22.37 18.02
N PRO A 49 12.33 -23.18 18.57
CA PRO A 49 10.90 -22.97 18.35
C PRO A 49 10.45 -21.58 18.83
N TRP A 50 9.61 -20.93 18.05
CA TRP A 50 9.07 -19.61 18.39
C TRP A 50 7.69 -19.75 19.05
N GLY A 51 7.62 -19.42 20.34
CA GLY A 51 6.44 -19.61 21.19
C GLY A 51 6.33 -21.02 21.78
N ASN A 52 5.23 -21.28 22.50
CA ASN A 52 4.99 -22.58 23.14
C ASN A 52 4.45 -23.65 22.17
N HIS A 53 3.78 -23.21 21.09
CA HIS A 53 3.30 -24.05 20.00
C HIS A 53 3.85 -23.50 18.67
N PRO A 54 5.03 -23.96 18.23
CA PRO A 54 5.68 -23.42 17.03
C PRO A 54 4.84 -23.70 15.78
N ALA A 55 4.72 -22.69 14.93
CA ALA A 55 4.11 -22.85 13.61
C ALA A 55 4.95 -23.80 12.74
N SER A 56 4.38 -24.35 11.67
CA SER A 56 5.20 -25.06 10.67
C SER A 56 6.16 -24.07 9.99
N ASN A 57 7.36 -24.53 9.61
CA ASN A 57 8.34 -23.67 8.92
C ASN A 57 7.78 -23.06 7.63
N SER A 58 6.96 -23.82 6.89
CA SER A 58 6.27 -23.33 5.69
C SER A 58 5.23 -22.26 6.00
N GLY A 59 4.44 -22.44 7.07
CA GLY A 59 3.47 -21.44 7.51
C GLY A 59 4.14 -20.15 7.99
N LEU A 60 5.23 -20.27 8.73
CA LEU A 60 6.01 -19.12 9.20
C LEU A 60 6.71 -18.38 8.05
N MET A 61 7.21 -19.12 7.05
CA MET A 61 7.77 -18.53 5.82
C MET A 61 6.72 -17.76 5.04
N LEU A 62 5.52 -18.33 4.85
CA LEU A 62 4.41 -17.66 4.19
C LEU A 62 4.01 -16.39 4.95
N ALA A 63 3.88 -16.47 6.27
CA ALA A 63 3.58 -15.32 7.12
C ALA A 63 4.65 -14.22 6.99
N ALA A 64 5.93 -14.57 6.98
CA ALA A 64 7.03 -13.63 6.80
C ALA A 64 6.94 -12.92 5.44
N VAL A 65 6.74 -13.67 4.35
CA VAL A 65 6.57 -13.13 2.99
C VAL A 65 5.37 -12.19 2.93
N VAL A 66 4.19 -12.63 3.39
CA VAL A 66 2.97 -11.81 3.36
C VAL A 66 3.14 -10.54 4.21
N SER A 67 3.71 -10.66 5.41
CA SER A 67 3.95 -9.51 6.29
C SER A 67 4.93 -8.48 5.72
N LEU A 68 5.81 -8.90 4.81
CA LEU A 68 6.76 -8.01 4.13
C LEU A 68 6.14 -7.35 2.89
N PHE A 69 5.49 -8.13 2.03
CA PHE A 69 5.00 -7.64 0.74
C PHE A 69 3.66 -6.94 0.82
N ALA A 70 2.74 -7.35 1.70
CA ALA A 70 1.41 -6.74 1.78
C ALA A 70 1.48 -5.24 2.12
N PRO A 71 2.24 -4.77 3.12
CA PRO A 71 2.35 -3.34 3.42
C PRO A 71 2.98 -2.55 2.27
N ALA A 72 4.01 -3.11 1.64
CA ALA A 72 4.68 -2.48 0.50
C ALA A 72 3.72 -2.32 -0.70
N LEU A 73 2.94 -3.35 -1.01
CA LEU A 73 1.95 -3.33 -2.07
C LEU A 73 0.83 -2.31 -1.78
N SER A 74 0.29 -2.31 -0.56
CA SER A 74 -0.73 -1.34 -0.14
C SER A 74 -0.21 0.10 -0.20
N PHE A 75 1.03 0.33 0.24
CA PHE A 75 1.67 1.65 0.14
C PHE A 75 1.80 2.09 -1.32
N TRP A 76 2.31 1.21 -2.18
CA TRP A 76 2.46 1.49 -3.60
C TRP A 76 1.11 1.84 -4.26
N MET A 77 0.06 1.05 -4.01
CA MET A 77 -1.28 1.32 -4.54
C MET A 77 -1.80 2.69 -4.11
N LEU A 78 -1.71 3.03 -2.81
CA LEU A 78 -2.17 4.33 -2.32
C LEU A 78 -1.35 5.51 -2.85
N TYR A 79 -0.07 5.28 -3.13
CA TYR A 79 0.81 6.31 -3.69
C TYR A 79 0.54 6.58 -5.17
N THR A 80 0.17 5.56 -5.94
CA THR A 80 -0.12 5.69 -7.37
C THR A 80 -1.52 6.21 -7.65
N LEU A 81 -2.49 5.97 -6.76
CA LEU A 81 -3.87 6.41 -6.95
C LEU A 81 -3.98 7.93 -6.93
N ARG A 82 -4.61 8.47 -7.98
CA ARG A 82 -4.91 9.89 -8.14
C ARG A 82 -6.31 10.01 -8.70
N LEU A 83 -7.04 11.03 -8.26
CA LEU A 83 -8.31 11.41 -8.85
C LEU A 83 -8.11 12.75 -9.53
N THR A 84 -8.37 12.80 -10.83
CA THR A 84 -8.32 14.05 -11.59
C THR A 84 -9.75 14.48 -11.89
N THR A 85 -10.16 15.60 -11.34
CA THR A 85 -11.47 16.21 -11.61
C THR A 85 -11.28 17.36 -12.59
N MET A 86 -12.00 17.34 -13.71
CA MET A 86 -12.03 18.44 -14.67
C MET A 86 -13.44 19.02 -14.74
N VAL A 87 -13.54 20.34 -14.69
CA VAL A 87 -14.79 21.07 -14.85
C VAL A 87 -14.67 21.97 -16.06
N ASP A 88 -15.65 21.86 -16.93
CA ASP A 88 -15.78 22.62 -18.16
C ASP A 88 -17.23 23.10 -18.30
N HIS A 89 -17.50 23.98 -19.26
CA HIS A 89 -18.83 24.51 -19.54
C HIS A 89 -19.88 23.44 -19.87
N GLN A 90 -19.45 22.23 -20.24
CA GLN A 90 -20.32 21.08 -20.54
C GLN A 90 -20.68 20.26 -19.29
N GLY A 91 -19.94 20.38 -18.18
CA GLY A 91 -20.18 19.58 -16.97
C GLY A 91 -18.90 19.20 -16.20
N VAL A 92 -19.01 18.15 -15.37
CA VAL A 92 -17.93 17.61 -14.53
C VAL A 92 -17.48 16.25 -15.08
N GLU A 93 -16.20 16.12 -15.39
CA GLU A 93 -15.56 14.86 -15.81
C GLU A 93 -14.63 14.32 -14.72
N LEU A 94 -14.75 13.01 -14.44
CA LEU A 94 -13.89 12.29 -13.48
C LEU A 94 -12.94 11.37 -14.24
N GLN A 95 -11.63 11.54 -14.03
CA GLN A 95 -10.59 10.65 -14.53
C GLN A 95 -9.86 9.99 -13.35
N LEU A 96 -9.81 8.65 -13.37
CA LEU A 96 -9.20 7.78 -12.36
C LEU A 96 -7.80 7.34 -12.79
#